data_AF-A0A2E0ZFX0-F1
#
_entry.id   AF-A0A2E0ZFX0-F1
#
_cell.length_a   1.000
_cell.length_b   1.000
_cell.length_c   1.000
_cell.angle_alpha   90.00
_cell.angle_beta   90.00
_cell.angle_gamma   90.00
#
_symmetry.space_group_name_H-M   'P 1'
#
loop_
_entity.id
_entity.type
_entity.pdbx_description
1 polymer ?
#
loop_
_entity_poly.entity_id
_entity_poly.type
_entity_poly.pdbx_seq_one_letter_code
_entity_poly.pdbx_strand_id
1 'polypeptide(L)' 'MKKKVEHDPDMLDEYDFSQGVRGKYVQRFAEGSNVVVLSPEIADIFPDSESVNQALRLLVEIAGKSVGKASAA' A
#
# COMPACT_ATOMS: atom_id res chain seq x y z
N MET A 1 -39.90 -18.21 -8.67
CA MET A 1 -39.13 -19.45 -8.90
C MET A 1 -37.73 -19.22 -8.34
N LYS A 2 -37.31 -19.94 -7.28
CA LYS A 2 -35.96 -19.77 -6.72
C LYS A 2 -34.95 -20.44 -7.67
N LYS A 3 -33.98 -19.68 -8.16
CA LYS A 3 -32.91 -20.17 -9.03
C LYS A 3 -32.04 -21.12 -8.19
N LYS A 4 -31.85 -22.35 -8.66
CA LYS A 4 -30.95 -23.32 -8.05
C LYS A 4 -29.53 -22.71 -8.13
N VAL A 5 -28.86 -22.57 -6.99
CA VAL A 5 -27.44 -22.20 -6.97
C VAL A 5 -26.70 -23.43 -7.49
N GLU A 6 -26.08 -23.32 -8.67
CA GLU A 6 -25.20 -24.36 -9.20
C GLU A 6 -23.97 -24.43 -8.30
N HIS A 7 -23.67 -25.64 -7.82
CA HIS A 7 -22.48 -25.91 -7.04
C HIS A 7 -21.30 -26.00 -8.00
N ASP A 8 -20.39 -25.02 -7.93
CA ASP A 8 -19.13 -25.05 -8.65
C ASP A 8 -18.18 -26.02 -7.90
N PRO A 9 -17.72 -27.13 -8.52
CA PRO A 9 -16.84 -28.09 -7.85
C PRO A 9 -15.48 -27.50 -7.47
N ASP A 10 -15.09 -26.37 -8.05
CA ASP A 10 -13.83 -25.68 -7.74
C ASP A 10 -13.98 -24.66 -6.59
N MET A 11 -15.20 -24.45 -6.07
CA MET A 11 -15.50 -23.52 -4.98
C MET A 11 -15.63 -24.25 -3.64
N LEU A 12 -14.96 -23.73 -2.61
CA LEU A 12 -15.08 -24.22 -1.23
C LEU A 12 -16.42 -23.79 -0.62
N ASP A 13 -16.98 -24.62 0.26
CA ASP A 13 -18.28 -24.40 0.91
C ASP A 13 -18.34 -23.10 1.74
N GLU A 14 -17.20 -22.63 2.25
CA GLU A 14 -17.12 -21.40 3.05
C GLU A 14 -17.16 -20.12 2.21
N TYR A 15 -17.03 -20.21 0.89
CA TYR A 15 -16.98 -19.05 0.01
C TYR A 15 -18.38 -18.62 -0.45
N ASP A 16 -18.87 -17.49 0.07
CA ASP A 16 -20.07 -16.82 -0.44
C ASP A 16 -19.72 -15.57 -1.26
N PHE A 17 -19.68 -15.73 -2.59
CA PHE A 17 -19.51 -14.62 -3.53
C PHE A 17 -20.83 -14.04 -4.05
N SER A 18 -21.99 -14.41 -3.48
CA SER A 18 -23.31 -13.91 -3.95
C SER A 18 -23.45 -12.39 -3.88
N GLN A 19 -22.68 -11.76 -2.98
CA GLN A 19 -22.60 -10.30 -2.80
C GLN A 19 -21.38 -9.67 -3.49
N GLY A 20 -20.64 -10.43 -4.29
CA GLY A 20 -19.45 -9.97 -5.00
C GLY A 20 -19.81 -8.92 -6.07
N VAL A 21 -19.13 -7.77 -6.04
CA VAL A 21 -19.27 -6.72 -7.05
C VAL A 21 -17.99 -6.65 -7.88
N ARG A 22 -18.09 -6.95 -9.18
CA ARG A 22 -16.96 -6.86 -10.10
C ARG A 22 -16.43 -5.42 -10.13
N GLY A 23 -15.13 -5.27 -9.89
CA GLY A 23 -14.47 -3.97 -9.96
C GLY A 23 -14.75 -3.01 -8.80
N LYS A 24 -15.24 -3.50 -7.65
CA LYS A 24 -15.59 -2.69 -6.45
C LYS A 24 -14.54 -1.64 -6.03
N TYR A 25 -13.26 -1.89 -6.30
CA TYR A 25 -12.14 -1.01 -5.92
C TYR A 25 -11.30 -0.51 -7.10
N VAL A 26 -11.72 -0.78 -8.35
CA VAL A 26 -10.95 -0.42 -9.55
C VAL A 26 -10.73 1.09 -9.63
N GLN A 27 -11.74 1.88 -9.29
CA GLN A 27 -11.63 3.34 -9.31
C GLN A 27 -10.64 3.86 -8.26
N ARG A 28 -10.68 3.31 -7.03
CA ARG A 28 -9.72 3.65 -5.97
C ARG A 28 -8.29 3.26 -6.32
N PHE A 29 -8.11 2.15 -7.05
CA PHE A 29 -6.80 1.77 -7.56
C PHE A 29 -6.30 2.73 -8.64
N ALA A 30 -7.18 3.16 -9.55
CA ALA A 30 -6.85 4.11 -10.61
C ALA A 30 -6.54 5.53 -10.11
N GLU A 31 -7.15 5.93 -8.99
CA GLU A 31 -6.81 7.18 -8.26
C GLU A 31 -5.40 7.16 -7.65
N GLY A 32 -4.73 6.01 -7.69
CA GLY A 32 -3.43 5.78 -7.07
C GLY A 32 -3.59 5.19 -5.68
N SER A 33 -2.72 4.23 -5.35
CA SER A 33 -2.60 3.76 -3.97
C SER A 33 -1.54 4.58 -3.24
N ASN A 34 -1.73 4.81 -1.94
CA ASN A 34 -0.70 5.40 -1.08
C ASN A 34 0.38 4.35 -0.68
N VAL A 35 0.67 3.39 -1.56
CA VAL A 35 1.63 2.31 -1.31
C VAL A 35 2.90 2.64 -2.08
N VAL A 36 3.97 2.91 -1.33
CA VAL A 36 5.31 3.11 -1.89
C VAL A 36 6.08 1.81 -1.72
N VAL A 37 6.48 1.21 -2.84
CA VAL A 37 7.28 -0.01 -2.86
C VAL A 37 8.75 0.37 -2.82
N LEU A 38 9.48 -0.15 -1.83
CA LEU A 38 10.93 0.01 -1.73
C LEU A 38 11.63 -0.95 -2.69
N SER A 39 12.83 -0.60 -3.15
CA SER A 39 13.67 -1.58 -3.86
C SER A 39 14.04 -2.73 -2.91
N PRO A 40 14.24 -3.96 -3.43
CA PRO A 40 14.50 -5.13 -2.59
C PRO A 40 15.68 -4.93 -1.63
N GLU A 41 16.78 -4.37 -2.14
CA GLU A 41 17.98 -4.05 -1.38
C GLU A 41 17.75 -3.09 -0.21
N ILE A 42 16.78 -2.17 -0.32
CA ILE A 42 16.41 -1.24 0.77
C ILE A 42 15.43 -1.90 1.73
N ALA A 43 14.50 -2.71 1.22
CA ALA A 43 13.59 -3.49 2.05
C ALA A 43 14.33 -4.50 2.95
N ASP A 44 15.46 -5.04 2.48
CA ASP A 44 16.31 -5.95 3.28
C ASP A 44 17.01 -5.23 4.45
N ILE A 45 17.20 -3.91 4.35
CA ILE A 45 17.85 -3.08 5.39
C ILE A 45 16.84 -2.66 6.46
N PHE A 46 15.61 -2.35 6.05
CA PHE A 46 14.58 -1.82 6.94
C PHE A 46 13.53 -2.87 7.30
N PRO A 47 13.42 -3.27 8.58
CA PRO A 47 12.50 -4.32 8.99
C PRO A 47 11.01 -3.94 8.88
N ASP A 48 10.69 -2.64 8.92
CA ASP A 48 9.31 -2.14 8.91
C ASP A 48 9.21 -0.68 8.41
N SER A 49 7.97 -0.20 8.26
CA SER A 49 7.70 1.17 7.83
C SER A 49 8.06 2.23 8.87
N GLU A 50 8.12 1.88 10.16
CA GLU A 50 8.46 2.83 11.22
C GLU A 50 9.93 3.25 11.10
N SER A 51 10.83 2.27 10.94
CA SER A 51 12.26 2.47 10.75
C SER A 51 12.60 3.29 9.50
N VAL A 52 11.90 3.04 8.38
CA VAL A 52 12.02 3.85 7.15
C VAL A 52 11.62 5.30 7.40
N ASN A 53 10.45 5.50 8.01
CA ASN A 53 9.92 6.84 8.26
C ASN A 53 10.80 7.65 9.21
N GLN A 54 11.38 7.00 10.23
CA GLN A 54 12.33 7.63 11.13
C GLN A 54 13.58 8.11 10.39
N ALA A 55 14.16 7.26 9.53
CA ALA A 55 15.33 7.64 8.73
C ALA A 55 15.04 8.83 7.80
N LEU A 56 13.88 8.83 7.13
CA LEU A 56 13.46 9.94 6.27
C LEU A 56 13.25 11.24 7.04
N ARG A 57 12.67 11.20 8.24
CA ARG A 57 12.51 12.38 9.11
C ARG A 57 13.86 13.00 9.49
N LEU A 58 14.83 12.15 9.85
CA LEU A 58 16.19 12.61 10.16
C LEU A 58 16.85 13.30 8.95
N LEU A 59 16.66 12.75 7.75
CA LEU A 59 17.15 13.37 6.51
C LEU A 59 16.50 14.74 6.26
N VAL A 60 15.18 14.86 6.48
CA VAL A 60 14.47 16.14 6.38
C VAL A 60 15.01 17.17 7.37
N GLU A 61 15.29 16.77 8.62
CA GLU A 61 15.88 17.67 9.62
C GLU A 61 17.29 18.13 9.22
N ILE A 62 18.13 17.22 8.73
CA ILE A 62 19.50 17.54 8.28
C ILE A 62 19.44 18.50 7.09
N ALA A 63 18.59 18.22 6.10
CA ALA A 63 18.40 19.06 4.93
C ALA A 63 17.88 20.47 5.32
N GLY A 64 16.93 20.55 6.26
CA GLY A 64 16.44 21.81 6.79
C GLY A 64 17.54 22.65 7.46
N LYS A 65 18.42 22.00 8.23
CA LYS A 65 19.58 22.65 8.86
C LYS A 65 20.63 23.13 7.84
N SER A 66 20.84 22.41 6.74
CA SER A 66 21.80 22.81 5.70
C SER A 66 21.29 23.95 4.83
N VAL A 67 19.99 23.97 4.50
CA VAL A 67 19.38 25.07 3.71
C VAL A 67 19.38 26.38 4.51
N GLY A 68 19.18 26.32 5.84
CA GLY A 68 19.30 27.49 6.71
C GLY A 68 20.71 28.12 6.78
N LYS A 69 21.78 27.34 6.52
CA LYS A 69 23.16 27.86 6.48
C LYS A 69 23.51 28.55 5.16
N ALA A 70 22.91 28.14 4.04
CA ALA A 70 23.18 28.72 2.73
C ALA A 70 22.47 30.07 2.48
N SER A 71 21.37 30.34 3.18
CA SER A 71 20.64 31.62 3.11
C SER A 71 21.21 32.70 4.04
N ALA A 72 22.17 32.37 4.91
CA ALA A 72 22.73 33.27 5.93
C ALA A 72 24.19 33.68 5.64
N ALA A 73 24.68 33.42 4.43
CA ALA A 73 26.02 33.78 3.95
C ALA A 73 25.94 34.76 2.78
#